data_AF-A0A941E5U2-F1
#
_entry.id   AF-A0A941E5U2-F1
#
_cell.length_a   1.000
_cell.length_b   1.000
_cell.length_c   1.000
_cell.angle_alpha   90.00
_cell.angle_beta   90.00
_cell.angle_gamma   90.00
#
_symmetry.space_group_name_H-M   'P 1'
#
loop_
_entity.id
_entity.type
_entity.pdbx_description
1 polymer ?
#
loop_
_entity_poly.entity_id
_entity_poly.type
_entity_poly.pdbx_seq_one_letter_code
_entity_poly.pdbx_strand_id
1 'polypeptide(L)' 'MTSRVTAAPIDLDGPGHYLSWSFIQISAANLLMIVLILLVFVAALLLPFPGRGGDEDD' A
#
# COMPACT_ATOMS: atom_id res chain seq x y z
N MET A 1 17.81 17.63 -40.18
CA MET A 1 17.90 18.35 -38.89
C MET A 1 17.72 17.31 -37.79
N THR A 2 18.82 16.96 -37.13
CA THR A 2 18.98 15.82 -36.22
C THR A 2 18.16 16.02 -34.94
N SER A 3 17.10 15.24 -34.73
CA SER A 3 16.50 15.10 -33.40
C SER A 3 17.36 14.13 -32.60
N ARG A 4 18.03 14.65 -31.56
CA ARG A 4 18.78 13.84 -30.60
C ARG A 4 17.76 13.10 -29.75
N VAL A 5 17.66 11.80 -29.94
CA VAL A 5 17.02 10.92 -28.96
C VAL A 5 17.92 10.93 -27.73
N THR A 6 17.57 11.75 -26.75
CA THR A 6 18.06 11.59 -25.38
C THR A 6 17.65 10.19 -24.95
N ALA A 7 18.63 9.27 -24.92
CA ALA A 7 18.51 7.99 -24.27
C ALA A 7 18.27 8.27 -22.77
N ALA A 8 17.01 8.44 -22.40
CA ALA A 8 16.59 8.22 -21.03
C ALA A 8 17.00 6.78 -20.68
N PRO A 9 17.55 6.50 -19.49
CA PRO A 9 17.89 5.13 -19.08
C PRO A 9 16.67 4.19 -19.00
N ILE A 10 15.47 4.76 -19.19
CA ILE A 10 14.18 4.11 -19.10
C ILE A 10 13.43 4.46 -20.38
N ASP A 11 13.28 3.43 -21.21
CA ASP A 11 12.41 3.38 -22.37
C ASP A 11 10.97 3.68 -21.95
N LEU A 12 10.39 4.75 -22.50
CA LEU A 12 9.01 5.16 -22.27
C LEU A 12 8.11 4.87 -23.49
N ASP A 13 8.61 4.08 -24.46
CA ASP A 13 7.88 3.64 -25.66
C ASP A 13 7.19 2.28 -25.49
N GLY A 14 7.33 1.63 -24.33
CA GLY A 14 6.42 0.57 -23.89
C GLY A 14 5.19 1.20 -23.22
N PRO A 15 3.95 0.76 -23.49
CA PRO A 15 2.79 1.18 -22.69
C PRO A 15 3.14 0.86 -21.23
N GLY A 16 3.37 1.91 -20.44
CA GLY A 16 3.73 1.80 -19.04
C GLY A 16 2.79 0.80 -18.40
N HIS A 17 3.32 -0.39 -18.09
CA HIS A 17 2.52 -1.51 -17.59
C HIS A 17 2.22 -1.28 -16.11
N TYR A 18 1.69 -0.10 -15.82
CA TYR A 18 1.15 0.32 -14.54
C TYR A 18 -0.39 0.33 -14.55
N LEU A 19 -1.05 -0.01 -15.67
CA LEU A 19 -2.51 0.10 -15.74
C LEU A 19 -3.20 -0.90 -16.70
N SER A 20 -2.72 -2.14 -16.80
CA SER A 20 -3.41 -3.25 -17.49
C SER A 20 -4.20 -4.15 -16.52
N TRP A 21 -4.03 -3.99 -15.21
CA TRP A 21 -4.61 -4.88 -14.19
C TRP A 21 -5.95 -4.35 -13.64
N SER A 22 -6.63 -3.38 -14.25
CA SER A 22 -7.88 -2.79 -13.72
C SER A 22 -8.92 -3.84 -13.24
N PHE A 23 -9.02 -5.00 -13.87
CA PHE A 23 -10.02 -6.00 -13.46
C PHE A 23 -9.60 -6.89 -12.28
N ILE A 24 -8.39 -7.43 -12.29
CA ILE A 24 -7.93 -8.35 -11.23
C ILE A 24 -7.30 -7.52 -10.08
N GLN A 25 -6.81 -6.30 -10.34
CA GLN A 25 -6.31 -5.34 -9.34
C GLN A 25 -7.43 -4.80 -8.47
N ILE A 26 -8.58 -4.44 -9.05
CA ILE A 26 -9.67 -3.87 -8.26
C ILE A 26 -10.23 -4.92 -7.28
N SER A 27 -10.52 -6.15 -7.73
CA SER A 27 -11.01 -7.23 -6.86
C SER A 27 -9.95 -7.76 -5.89
N ALA A 28 -8.71 -8.00 -6.36
CA ALA A 28 -7.63 -8.46 -5.48
C ALA A 28 -7.15 -7.39 -4.50
N ALA A 29 -7.17 -6.10 -4.87
CA ALA A 29 -6.91 -5.01 -3.94
C ALA A 29 -8.00 -4.93 -2.88
N ASN A 30 -9.28 -5.11 -3.24
CA ASN A 30 -10.36 -5.18 -2.25
C ASN A 30 -10.17 -6.38 -1.30
N LEU A 31 -9.83 -7.57 -1.81
CA LEU A 31 -9.52 -8.74 -0.99
C LEU A 31 -8.34 -8.46 -0.05
N LEU A 32 -7.26 -7.90 -0.58
CA LEU A 32 -6.07 -7.51 0.18
C LEU A 32 -6.41 -6.48 1.27
N MET A 33 -7.28 -5.53 0.96
CA MET A 33 -7.73 -4.48 1.87
C MET A 33 -8.56 -5.08 3.02
N ILE A 34 -9.48 -6.02 2.72
CA ILE A 34 -10.21 -6.78 3.74
C ILE A 34 -9.24 -7.51 4.66
N VAL A 35 -8.25 -8.22 4.09
CA VAL A 35 -7.23 -8.92 4.89
C VAL A 35 -6.45 -7.94 5.78
N LEU A 36 -6.08 -6.77 5.27
CA LEU A 36 -5.41 -5.72 6.05
C LEU A 36 -6.28 -5.21 7.21
N ILE A 37 -7.56 -4.90 6.97
CA ILE A 37 -8.49 -4.48 8.04
C ILE A 37 -8.57 -5.55 9.11
N LEU A 38 -8.81 -6.81 8.70
CA LEU A 38 -8.93 -7.92 9.64
C LEU A 38 -7.64 -8.13 10.44
N LEU A 39 -6.48 -8.00 9.80
CA LEU A 39 -5.17 -8.12 10.46
C LEU A 39 -4.99 -7.03 11.51
N VAL A 40 -5.25 -5.76 11.16
CA VAL A 40 -5.13 -4.64 12.10
C VAL A 40 -6.15 -4.77 13.24
N PHE A 41 -7.38 -5.19 12.93
CA PHE A 41 -8.42 -5.41 13.93
C PHE A 41 -8.02 -6.47 14.94
N VAL A 42 -7.55 -7.63 14.47
CA VAL A 42 -7.05 -8.71 15.33
C VAL A 42 -5.81 -8.25 16.10
N ALA A 43 -4.91 -7.50 15.47
CA ALA A 43 -3.76 -6.92 16.14
C ALA A 43 -4.19 -5.97 17.27
N ALA A 44 -5.24 -5.16 17.09
CA ALA A 44 -5.76 -4.28 18.13
C ALA A 44 -6.44 -5.04 19.28
N LEU A 45 -7.06 -6.20 19.01
CA LEU A 45 -7.59 -7.07 20.06
C LEU A 45 -6.47 -7.75 20.86
N LEU A 46 -5.38 -8.13 20.19
CA LEU A 46 -4.23 -8.79 20.80
C LEU A 46 -3.30 -7.82 21.51
N LEU A 47 -3.16 -6.59 20.99
CA LEU A 47 -2.35 -5.56 21.64
C LEU A 47 -3.09 -5.11 22.90
N PRO A 48 -2.54 -5.36 24.09
CA PRO A 48 -3.10 -4.82 25.31
C PRO A 48 -3.00 -3.29 25.22
N PHE A 49 -4.11 -2.61 25.50
CA PHE A 49 -4.08 -1.16 25.60
C PHE A 49 -3.06 -0.78 26.66
N PRO A 50 -2.01 0.01 26.33
CA PRO A 50 -1.06 0.48 27.32
C PRO A 50 -1.85 1.37 28.29
N GLY A 51 -2.16 0.81 29.46
CA GLY A 51 -2.82 1.51 30.54
C GLY A 51 -1.97 2.71 30.93
N ARG A 52 -2.58 3.90 30.94
CA ARG A 52 -2.04 5.01 31.72
C ARG A 52 -2.19 4.64 33.19
N GLY A 53 -1.22 3.88 33.70
CA GLY A 53 -0.92 3.81 35.12
C GLY A 53 -0.27 5.13 35.51
N GLY A 54 -1.10 6.17 35.60
CA GLY A 54 -0.78 7.32 36.43
C GLY A 54 -1.23 6.95 37.83
N ASP A 55 -0.38 6.21 38.54
CA ASP A 55 -0.37 6.21 39.99
C ASP A 55 -0.03 7.66 40.40
N GLU A 56 -1.05 8.51 40.45
CA GLU A 56 -0.98 9.77 41.19
C GLU A 56 -1.42 9.43 42.61
N ASP A 57 -0.43 9.00 43.39
CA ASP A 57 -0.46 8.97 44.84
C ASP A 57 -0.81 10.38 45.37
N ASP A 58 -2.03 10.61 45.85
CA ASP A 58 -2.39 11.61 46.89
C ASP A 58 -3.79 11.34 47.51
#